data_AF-A0A8U0IJT2-F1
#
_entry.id   AF-A0A8U0IJT2-F1
#
_cell.length_a   1.000
_cell.length_b   1.000
_cell.length_c   1.000
_cell.angle_alpha   90.00
_cell.angle_beta   90.00
_cell.angle_gamma   90.00
#
_symmetry.space_group_name_H-M   'P 1'
#
loop_
_entity.id
_entity.type
_entity.pdbx_description
1 polymer ?
#
loop_
_entity_poly.entity_id
_entity_poly.type
_entity_poly.pdbx_seq_one_letter_code
_entity_poly.pdbx_strand_id
1 'polypeptide(L)'
;MTDDSPGRRSSDGTRRRFLKGIGAASAGAFGLPLLSDEGRAASESRAPEKFRVTGREIVQTKIRPEEVTVRTRKISPDLKKRYGLTPPVLTKTETFRRPKPEADDLPERDTRTDKREWDTYYAKPDEWKDYHQRSGGVGIQSKDPDEENHPYGVWEYEAVDGGYETAAPMNVISERSTGDVAGVLTSNGWTDNVVQYNRHAYNSATNQFEQQDKSVATGTFGFLGRKHLKMWEFEGYVSGSAHVDNSVPHEATSFEDAEQAIEGVFDDASGWYGSKDYYDMNNGYQLDHDNYATKLVEY
;
A
#
# COMPACT_ATOMS: atom_id res chain seq x y z
N MET A 1 39.66 42.03 -55.38
CA MET A 1 40.21 42.83 -54.27
C MET A 1 39.20 42.77 -53.14
N THR A 2 39.65 42.26 -51.97
CA THR A 2 39.03 42.27 -50.62
C THR A 2 37.63 41.65 -50.46
N ASP A 3 37.29 40.85 -49.46
CA ASP A 3 38.03 40.21 -48.37
C ASP A 3 37.06 39.24 -47.64
N ASP A 4 37.62 38.20 -47.02
CA ASP A 4 37.21 37.42 -45.85
C ASP A 4 35.77 36.91 -45.55
N SER A 5 35.73 35.60 -45.23
CA SER A 5 34.68 34.86 -44.50
C SER A 5 34.74 35.15 -42.97
N PRO A 6 34.02 34.48 -42.03
CA PRO A 6 32.82 33.62 -42.06
C PRO A 6 31.76 33.93 -40.95
N GLY A 7 30.57 33.30 -41.04
CA GLY A 7 29.83 32.68 -39.92
C GLY A 7 29.16 33.52 -38.82
N ARG A 8 27.83 33.37 -38.67
CA ARG A 8 27.13 33.20 -37.37
C ARG A 8 25.64 32.89 -37.59
N ARG A 9 25.21 31.68 -37.23
CA ARG A 9 23.80 31.37 -36.94
C ARG A 9 23.47 31.99 -35.58
N SER A 10 22.52 32.92 -35.55
CA SER A 10 21.98 33.50 -34.32
C SER A 10 21.13 32.46 -33.59
N SER A 11 21.50 32.18 -32.35
CA SER A 11 20.68 31.52 -31.35
C SER A 11 19.88 32.59 -30.60
N ASP A 12 18.58 32.69 -30.85
CA ASP A 12 17.69 33.46 -29.98
C ASP A 12 16.85 32.52 -29.12
N GLY A 13 17.34 32.33 -27.90
CA GLY A 13 16.55 31.82 -26.79
C GLY A 13 15.69 32.94 -26.21
N THR A 14 14.37 32.75 -26.19
CA THR A 14 13.50 33.63 -25.41
C THR A 14 12.29 32.87 -24.85
N ARG A 15 12.49 32.07 -23.78
CA ARG A 15 11.40 31.67 -22.86
C ARG A 15 11.94 31.43 -21.44
N ARG A 16 12.19 32.51 -20.70
CA ARG A 16 12.15 32.54 -19.23
C ARG A 16 11.77 33.96 -18.78
N ARG A 17 10.58 34.11 -18.21
CA ARG A 17 10.20 35.06 -17.16
C ARG A 17 8.69 35.00 -16.96
N PHE A 18 8.26 34.53 -15.79
CA PHE A 18 7.02 34.84 -15.04
C PHE A 18 6.94 33.77 -13.93
N LEU A 19 6.82 34.01 -12.63
CA LEU A 19 6.86 35.20 -11.78
C LEU A 19 7.25 34.64 -10.40
N LYS A 20 8.28 35.22 -9.77
CA LYS A 20 8.48 35.13 -8.31
C LYS A 20 7.65 36.24 -7.70
N GLY A 21 6.88 35.93 -6.66
CA GLY A 21 6.44 36.92 -5.67
C GLY A 21 4.98 36.79 -5.29
N ILE A 22 4.71 36.01 -4.24
CA ILE A 22 3.70 36.38 -3.25
C ILE A 22 4.30 36.03 -1.88
N GLY A 23 4.70 37.06 -1.14
CA GLY A 23 4.97 36.99 0.29
C GLY A 23 3.76 37.54 1.05
N ALA A 24 3.42 36.86 2.15
CA ALA A 24 2.71 37.29 3.35
C ALA A 24 1.68 38.46 3.26
N ALA A 25 0.39 38.13 3.41
CA ALA A 25 -0.46 38.59 4.53
C ALA A 25 -1.96 38.23 4.31
N SER A 26 -2.50 37.45 5.25
CA SER A 26 -3.85 37.48 5.85
C SER A 26 -5.15 37.50 5.02
N ALA A 27 -6.03 36.56 5.43
CA ALA A 27 -7.49 36.68 5.60
C ALA A 27 -8.42 36.23 4.45
N GLY A 28 -9.23 35.19 4.75
CA GLY A 28 -10.65 35.18 4.41
C GLY A 28 -11.16 34.12 3.44
N ALA A 29 -11.77 33.08 4.01
CA ALA A 29 -12.99 32.41 3.54
C ALA A 29 -12.95 31.60 2.22
N PHE A 30 -12.64 30.31 2.33
CA PHE A 30 -13.56 29.25 1.89
C PHE A 30 -13.49 28.12 2.93
N GLY A 31 -14.59 27.93 3.66
CA GLY A 31 -14.69 26.96 4.74
C GLY A 31 -15.12 25.60 4.21
N LEU A 32 -14.36 24.57 4.57
CA LEU A 32 -14.81 23.26 5.03
C LEU A 32 -13.72 22.75 6.00
N PRO A 33 -14.05 22.31 7.22
CA PRO A 33 -13.05 22.02 8.25
C PRO A 33 -12.74 20.53 8.30
N LEU A 34 -11.69 20.05 7.63
CA LEU A 34 -11.24 18.66 7.77
C LEU A 34 -9.73 18.55 7.56
N LEU A 35 -8.95 18.96 8.57
CA LEU A 35 -7.58 18.50 8.73
C LEU A 35 -7.40 18.16 10.20
N SER A 36 -7.67 16.91 10.55
CA SER A 36 -7.06 16.29 11.73
C SER A 36 -5.59 16.06 11.42
N ASP A 37 -4.72 16.81 12.10
CA ASP A 37 -3.33 16.44 12.35
C ASP A 37 -3.33 15.05 13.01
N GLU A 38 -3.13 13.98 12.24
CA GLU A 38 -2.69 12.62 12.62
C GLU A 38 -2.97 11.65 11.46
N GLY A 39 -2.12 11.70 10.43
CA GLY A 39 -2.24 10.82 9.26
C GLY A 39 -1.67 9.42 9.47
N ARG A 40 -2.11 8.70 10.53
CA ARG A 40 -2.51 7.27 10.48
C ARG A 40 -2.98 6.76 11.84
N ALA A 41 -4.02 5.93 11.74
CA ALA A 41 -4.75 5.29 12.82
C ALA A 41 -3.89 4.34 13.67
N ALA A 42 -4.09 4.38 14.98
CA ALA A 42 -3.75 3.26 15.85
C ALA A 42 -4.48 2.01 15.31
N SER A 43 -3.74 0.95 15.00
CA SER A 43 -4.40 -0.30 14.60
C SER A 43 -5.02 -0.92 15.85
N GLU A 44 -6.33 -1.02 15.92
CA GLU A 44 -6.98 -2.11 16.66
C GLU A 44 -6.92 -3.38 15.80
N SER A 45 -5.72 -3.72 15.31
CA SER A 45 -5.50 -4.99 14.62
C SER A 45 -5.56 -6.08 15.68
N ARG A 46 -6.46 -7.04 15.47
CA ARG A 46 -6.66 -8.19 16.36
C ARG A 46 -5.59 -9.27 16.15
N ALA A 47 -4.35 -8.85 15.93
CA ALA A 47 -3.19 -9.70 15.99
C ALA A 47 -2.79 -9.86 17.47
N PRO A 48 -2.07 -10.92 17.84
CA PRO A 48 -1.90 -11.23 19.25
C PRO A 48 -1.02 -10.15 19.88
N GLU A 49 -1.45 -9.57 21.00
CA GLU A 49 -0.74 -8.47 21.69
C GLU A 49 0.74 -8.77 21.98
N LYS A 50 1.12 -10.06 22.07
CA LYS A 50 2.52 -10.48 22.18
C LYS A 50 3.40 -10.08 20.97
N PHE A 51 2.79 -9.85 19.81
CA PHE A 51 3.45 -9.42 18.57
C PHE A 51 3.46 -7.92 18.38
N ARG A 52 2.69 -7.17 19.18
CA ARG A 52 2.66 -5.73 19.10
C ARG A 52 4.05 -5.15 19.38
N VAL A 53 4.45 -4.21 18.54
CA VAL A 53 5.72 -3.50 18.62
C VAL A 53 5.42 -2.02 18.47
N THR A 54 5.92 -1.23 19.43
CA THR A 54 5.76 0.23 19.42
C THR A 54 7.12 0.91 19.33
N GLY A 55 7.22 2.02 18.63
CA GLY A 55 8.48 2.72 18.43
C GLY A 55 8.38 3.84 17.42
N ARG A 56 9.46 4.06 16.67
CA ARG A 56 9.53 5.11 15.65
C ARG A 56 9.97 4.54 14.33
N GLU A 57 9.32 5.01 13.27
CA GLU A 57 9.73 4.75 11.90
C GLU A 57 10.33 6.01 11.29
N ILE A 58 11.40 5.82 10.53
CA ILE A 58 12.05 6.85 9.73
C ILE A 58 12.05 6.36 8.28
N VAL A 59 11.30 7.06 7.43
CA VAL A 59 11.20 6.77 6.00
C VAL A 59 12.00 7.82 5.25
N GLN A 60 13.03 7.40 4.53
CA GLN A 60 13.81 8.26 3.66
C GLN A 60 13.51 7.94 2.21
N THR A 61 12.91 8.89 1.50
CA THR A 61 12.64 8.79 0.06
C THR A 61 13.66 9.61 -0.69
N LYS A 62 14.37 8.98 -1.63
CA LYS A 62 15.32 9.61 -2.53
C LYS A 62 14.81 9.49 -3.96
N ILE A 63 14.44 10.61 -4.56
CA ILE A 63 13.93 10.68 -5.93
C ILE A 63 15.07 11.08 -6.86
N ARG A 64 15.27 10.32 -7.93
CA ARG A 64 16.23 10.56 -9.01
C ARG A 64 15.50 10.39 -10.35
N PRO A 65 16.06 10.86 -11.49
CA PRO A 65 15.38 10.78 -12.78
C PRO A 65 14.96 9.36 -13.16
N GLU A 66 15.81 8.36 -12.89
CA GLU A 66 15.57 6.99 -13.35
C GLU A 66 15.05 6.07 -12.23
N GLU A 67 15.02 6.54 -10.98
CA GLU A 67 14.62 5.71 -9.85
C GLU A 67 14.12 6.50 -8.63
N VAL A 68 13.29 5.84 -7.83
CA VAL A 68 12.96 6.25 -6.46
C VAL A 68 13.47 5.17 -5.52
N THR A 69 14.30 5.56 -4.55
CA THR A 69 14.72 4.66 -3.46
C THR A 69 14.02 5.07 -2.17
N VAL A 70 13.34 4.13 -1.53
CA VAL A 70 12.74 4.31 -0.22
C VAL A 70 13.48 3.44 0.78
N ARG A 71 14.07 4.07 1.80
CA ARG A 71 14.74 3.40 2.91
C ARG A 71 13.95 3.63 4.19
N THR A 72 13.44 2.55 4.75
CA THR A 72 12.69 2.56 6.00
C THR A 72 13.56 2.04 7.13
N ARG A 73 13.55 2.72 8.27
CA ARG A 73 14.20 2.29 9.52
C ARG A 73 13.17 2.31 10.64
N LYS A 74 12.85 1.15 11.18
CA LYS A 74 11.92 0.97 12.29
C LYS A 74 12.72 0.69 13.56
N ILE A 75 12.53 1.52 14.59
CA ILE A 75 13.34 1.50 15.82
C ILE A 75 12.39 1.27 16.98
N SER A 76 12.58 0.19 17.73
CA SER A 76 11.72 -0.11 18.88
C SER A 76 12.48 -0.83 20.00
N PRO A 77 12.27 -0.45 21.27
CA PRO A 77 12.81 -1.22 22.40
C PRO A 77 12.26 -2.66 22.47
N ASP A 78 11.06 -2.92 21.92
CA ASP A 78 10.46 -4.26 21.91
C ASP A 78 11.27 -5.24 21.05
N LEU A 79 11.92 -4.73 19.99
CA LEU A 79 12.83 -5.52 19.16
C LEU A 79 14.06 -5.99 19.95
N LYS A 80 14.59 -5.14 20.83
CA LYS A 80 15.68 -5.55 21.75
C LYS A 80 15.19 -6.61 22.71
N LYS A 81 14.01 -6.40 23.30
CA LYS A 81 13.44 -7.29 24.32
C LYS A 81 13.09 -8.67 23.77
N ARG A 82 12.47 -8.73 22.59
CA ARG A 82 11.98 -9.97 21.97
C ARG A 82 13.07 -10.69 21.17
N TYR A 83 13.90 -9.95 20.47
CA TYR A 83 14.84 -10.52 19.48
C TYR A 83 16.32 -10.25 19.80
N GLY A 84 16.63 -9.56 20.89
CA GLY A 84 18.03 -9.25 21.25
C GLY A 84 18.73 -8.28 20.30
N LEU A 85 18.00 -7.60 19.41
CA LEU A 85 18.60 -6.76 18.36
C LEU A 85 19.36 -5.57 18.97
N THR A 86 20.60 -5.40 18.53
CA THR A 86 21.49 -4.30 18.95
C THR A 86 22.27 -3.76 17.73
N PRO A 87 21.95 -2.55 17.21
CA PRO A 87 20.87 -1.68 17.67
C PRO A 87 19.48 -2.28 17.35
N PRO A 88 18.42 -1.91 18.08
CA PRO A 88 17.09 -2.50 17.91
C PRO A 88 16.35 -1.85 16.74
N VAL A 89 16.85 -2.11 15.54
CA VAL A 89 16.44 -1.48 14.31
C VAL A 89 16.16 -2.55 13.27
N LEU A 90 15.00 -2.44 12.61
CA LEU A 90 14.74 -3.11 11.35
C LEU A 90 14.94 -2.12 10.21
N THR A 91 15.53 -2.55 9.09
CA THR A 91 15.78 -1.73 7.91
C THR A 91 15.21 -2.40 6.67
N LYS A 92 14.56 -1.61 5.83
CA LYS A 92 14.16 -2.03 4.49
C LYS A 92 14.65 -1.00 3.48
N THR A 93 15.06 -1.44 2.30
CA THR A 93 15.38 -0.54 1.19
C THR A 93 14.79 -1.11 -0.08
N GLU A 94 13.99 -0.29 -0.75
CA GLU A 94 13.33 -0.65 -1.99
C GLU A 94 13.62 0.42 -3.04
N THR A 95 13.85 -0.03 -4.28
CA THR A 95 14.17 0.85 -5.40
C THR A 95 13.20 0.57 -6.55
N PHE A 96 12.53 1.62 -7.00
CA PHE A 96 11.58 1.59 -8.11
C PHE A 96 12.18 2.28 -9.31
N ARG A 97 12.13 1.65 -10.48
CA ARG A 97 12.55 2.30 -11.73
C ARG A 97 11.50 3.31 -12.19
N ARG A 98 11.95 4.44 -12.71
CA ARG A 98 11.15 5.49 -13.37
C ARG A 98 11.47 5.47 -14.87
N PRO A 99 10.79 4.64 -15.68
CA PRO A 99 11.08 4.55 -17.11
C PRO A 99 10.65 5.79 -17.91
N LYS A 100 9.75 6.62 -17.37
CA LYS A 100 9.26 7.87 -17.98
C LYS A 100 9.11 8.97 -16.92
N PRO A 101 10.21 9.51 -16.37
CA PRO A 101 10.14 10.52 -15.31
C PRO A 101 9.39 11.79 -15.71
N GLU A 102 9.33 12.11 -17.00
CA GLU A 102 8.56 13.22 -17.55
C GLU A 102 7.05 12.98 -17.57
N ALA A 103 6.62 11.74 -17.41
CA ALA A 103 5.21 11.34 -17.38
C ALA A 103 4.67 11.16 -15.96
N ASP A 104 5.50 11.37 -14.94
CA ASP A 104 5.09 11.34 -13.54
C ASP A 104 5.22 12.72 -12.88
N ASP A 105 4.52 12.92 -11.78
CA ASP A 105 4.45 14.22 -11.08
C ASP A 105 5.54 14.40 -10.02
N LEU A 106 6.54 13.52 -9.99
CA LEU A 106 7.65 13.64 -9.04
C LEU A 106 8.68 14.67 -9.53
N PRO A 107 9.32 15.40 -8.60
CA PRO A 107 10.46 16.25 -8.96
C PRO A 107 11.58 15.43 -9.61
N GLU A 108 12.37 16.07 -10.47
CA GLU A 108 13.52 15.42 -11.13
C GLU A 108 14.51 14.86 -10.09
N ARG A 109 14.73 15.61 -9.00
CA ARG A 109 15.56 15.19 -7.86
C ARG A 109 15.00 15.73 -6.56
N ASP A 110 14.90 14.86 -5.56
CA ASP A 110 14.52 15.24 -4.22
C ASP A 110 15.05 14.24 -3.18
N THR A 111 15.07 14.62 -1.91
CA THR A 111 15.33 13.71 -0.79
C THR A 111 14.51 14.17 0.41
N ARG A 112 13.56 13.33 0.82
CA ARG A 112 12.66 13.57 1.95
C ARG A 112 12.97 12.59 3.06
N THR A 113 12.77 13.03 4.29
CA THR A 113 12.86 12.18 5.48
C THR A 113 11.65 12.44 6.33
N ASP A 114 10.80 11.44 6.46
CA ASP A 114 9.62 11.47 7.30
C ASP A 114 9.88 10.64 8.55
N LYS A 115 9.41 11.13 9.69
CA LYS A 115 9.53 10.46 10.98
C LYS A 115 8.15 10.38 11.59
N ARG A 116 7.80 9.20 12.10
CA ARG A 116 6.50 8.95 12.70
C ARG A 116 6.58 7.90 13.79
N GLU A 117 5.53 7.84 14.59
CA GLU A 117 5.32 6.72 15.49
C GLU A 117 5.07 5.44 14.68
N TRP A 118 5.50 4.32 15.22
CA TRP A 118 5.36 3.00 14.65
C TRP A 118 4.64 2.13 15.67
N ASP A 119 3.45 1.66 15.32
CA ASP A 119 2.63 0.75 16.13
C ASP A 119 2.05 -0.30 15.18
N THR A 120 2.53 -1.53 15.28
CA THR A 120 2.13 -2.65 14.41
C THR A 120 2.35 -3.97 15.13
N TYR A 121 2.00 -5.07 14.46
CA TYR A 121 2.26 -6.42 14.92
C TYR A 121 3.37 -7.01 14.06
N TYR A 122 4.54 -7.23 14.64
CA TYR A 122 5.69 -7.82 13.97
C TYR A 122 6.10 -9.13 14.64
N ALA A 123 6.33 -10.17 13.82
CA ALA A 123 6.86 -11.44 14.28
C ALA A 123 7.76 -12.11 13.24
N LYS A 124 8.58 -13.06 13.70
CA LYS A 124 9.34 -13.94 12.81
C LYS A 124 8.40 -14.95 12.13
N PRO A 125 8.77 -15.50 10.95
CA PRO A 125 7.89 -16.39 10.19
C PRO A 125 7.39 -17.58 11.01
N ASP A 126 8.28 -18.19 11.81
CA ASP A 126 7.92 -19.32 12.69
C ASP A 126 6.97 -18.91 13.82
N GLU A 127 7.09 -17.69 14.36
CA GLU A 127 6.17 -17.18 15.38
C GLU A 127 4.76 -16.97 14.80
N TRP A 128 4.66 -16.39 13.59
CA TRP A 128 3.40 -16.24 12.88
C TRP A 128 2.76 -17.58 12.55
N LYS A 129 3.56 -18.53 12.02
CA LYS A 129 3.09 -19.88 11.76
C LYS A 129 2.57 -20.56 13.03
N ASP A 130 3.32 -20.49 14.13
CA ASP A 130 2.89 -21.00 15.44
C ASP A 130 1.60 -20.33 15.93
N TYR A 131 1.37 -19.07 15.60
CA TYR A 131 0.15 -18.35 15.97
C TYR A 131 -1.05 -18.86 15.17
N HIS A 132 -0.96 -18.88 13.84
CA HIS A 132 -2.05 -19.33 12.97
C HIS A 132 -2.38 -20.82 13.18
N GLN A 133 -1.38 -21.67 13.47
CA GLN A 133 -1.62 -23.10 13.75
C GLN A 133 -2.22 -23.39 15.13
N ARG A 134 -2.06 -22.48 16.10
CA ARG A 134 -2.56 -22.68 17.47
C ARG A 134 -3.94 -22.08 17.69
N SER A 135 -4.39 -21.15 16.84
CA SER A 135 -5.75 -20.60 16.89
C SER A 135 -6.83 -21.65 16.57
N GLY A 136 -6.50 -22.73 15.84
CA GLY A 136 -7.39 -23.88 15.63
C GLY A 136 -7.60 -24.80 16.85
N GLY A 137 -6.92 -24.55 17.97
CA GLY A 137 -6.99 -25.35 19.19
C GLY A 137 -7.82 -24.68 20.28
N VAL A 138 -9.02 -25.21 20.55
CA VAL A 138 -9.96 -24.84 21.63
C VAL A 138 -9.31 -24.03 22.77
N GLY A 139 -9.46 -22.70 22.68
CA GLY A 139 -9.25 -21.76 23.78
C GLY A 139 -8.04 -20.85 23.63
N ILE A 140 -8.22 -19.68 23.02
CA ILE A 140 -7.78 -18.33 23.47
C ILE A 140 -8.61 -17.32 22.67
N GLN A 141 -9.33 -16.43 23.35
CA GLN A 141 -10.09 -15.25 22.87
C GLN A 141 -10.91 -15.41 21.56
N SER A 142 -12.23 -15.44 21.70
CA SER A 142 -13.25 -15.66 20.66
C SER A 142 -13.38 -14.56 19.58
N LYS A 143 -12.32 -13.85 19.20
CA LYS A 143 -12.41 -12.58 18.48
C LYS A 143 -11.35 -12.32 17.40
N ASP A 144 -10.43 -13.23 17.11
CA ASP A 144 -9.45 -13.06 16.03
C ASP A 144 -9.82 -13.98 14.85
N PRO A 145 -9.65 -13.57 13.58
CA PRO A 145 -9.93 -14.44 12.45
C PRO A 145 -8.89 -15.56 12.43
N ASP A 146 -9.36 -16.80 12.43
CA ASP A 146 -8.49 -17.96 12.37
C ASP A 146 -8.08 -18.19 10.92
N GLU A 147 -7.02 -17.50 10.46
CA GLU A 147 -6.54 -17.58 9.06
C GLU A 147 -6.34 -19.03 8.58
N GLU A 148 -6.08 -19.98 9.48
CA GLU A 148 -5.97 -21.41 9.17
C GLU A 148 -7.29 -22.02 8.65
N ASN A 149 -8.44 -21.43 8.98
CA ASN A 149 -9.76 -21.91 8.56
C ASN A 149 -10.30 -21.22 7.31
N HIS A 150 -9.54 -20.31 6.71
CA HIS A 150 -9.98 -19.57 5.52
C HIS A 150 -9.16 -20.02 4.30
N PRO A 151 -9.82 -20.28 3.15
CA PRO A 151 -9.14 -20.59 1.90
C PRO A 151 -8.61 -19.31 1.21
N TYR A 152 -8.40 -18.22 1.96
CA TYR A 152 -7.98 -16.92 1.45
C TYR A 152 -7.20 -16.15 2.52
N GLY A 153 -6.39 -15.18 2.08
CA GLY A 153 -5.64 -14.32 3.00
C GLY A 153 -6.58 -13.37 3.75
N VAL A 154 -6.24 -13.07 5.01
CA VAL A 154 -7.03 -12.14 5.85
C VAL A 154 -6.32 -10.80 6.03
N TRP A 155 -4.99 -10.81 6.05
CA TRP A 155 -4.15 -9.63 6.16
C TRP A 155 -3.10 -9.57 5.07
N GLU A 156 -2.81 -8.36 4.62
CA GLU A 156 -1.60 -8.02 3.89
C GLU A 156 -0.44 -7.85 4.89
N TYR A 157 0.70 -8.47 4.60
CA TYR A 157 1.91 -8.43 5.39
C TYR A 157 3.06 -7.77 4.63
N GLU A 158 3.86 -6.99 5.35
CA GLU A 158 5.12 -6.44 4.88
C GLU A 158 6.31 -7.25 5.41
N ALA A 159 7.12 -7.77 4.50
CA ALA A 159 8.37 -8.44 4.86
C ALA A 159 9.43 -7.39 5.25
N VAL A 160 10.02 -7.53 6.43
CA VAL A 160 11.04 -6.62 6.94
C VAL A 160 12.06 -7.37 7.82
N ASP A 161 13.34 -7.30 7.45
CA ASP A 161 14.49 -7.88 8.17
C ASP A 161 14.26 -9.32 8.70
N GLY A 162 13.76 -10.18 7.81
CA GLY A 162 13.54 -11.60 8.08
C GLY A 162 12.36 -11.88 9.02
N GLY A 163 11.40 -10.96 9.12
CA GLY A 163 10.08 -11.17 9.71
C GLY A 163 8.99 -10.49 8.89
N TYR A 164 7.77 -10.50 9.42
CA TYR A 164 6.61 -9.90 8.79
C TYR A 164 5.88 -9.00 9.78
N GLU A 165 5.44 -7.84 9.32
CA GLU A 165 4.50 -6.97 10.03
C GLU A 165 3.15 -6.88 9.30
N THR A 166 2.06 -6.70 10.03
CA THR A 166 0.74 -6.44 9.43
C THR A 166 0.71 -5.07 8.76
N ALA A 167 0.21 -4.99 7.52
CA ALA A 167 0.29 -3.80 6.69
C ALA A 167 -1.07 -3.21 6.27
N ALA A 168 -2.03 -4.06 5.89
CA ALA A 168 -3.38 -3.66 5.51
C ALA A 168 -4.36 -4.84 5.67
N PRO A 169 -5.64 -4.60 5.96
CA PRO A 169 -6.67 -5.64 5.90
C PRO A 169 -6.94 -6.06 4.46
N MET A 170 -7.36 -7.32 4.28
CA MET A 170 -8.07 -7.73 3.06
C MET A 170 -9.53 -7.26 3.16
N ASN A 171 -10.08 -6.82 2.04
CA ASN A 171 -11.44 -6.28 1.97
C ASN A 171 -12.13 -6.60 0.63
N VAL A 172 -11.51 -7.41 -0.23
CA VAL A 172 -12.14 -7.93 -1.45
C VAL A 172 -12.00 -9.44 -1.49
N ILE A 173 -13.06 -10.15 -1.84
CA ILE A 173 -13.03 -11.61 -2.07
C ILE A 173 -13.70 -12.01 -3.38
N SER A 174 -13.26 -13.10 -4.00
CA SER A 174 -13.89 -13.68 -5.20
C SER A 174 -13.66 -15.20 -5.29
N GLU A 175 -14.56 -15.91 -5.97
CA GLU A 175 -14.42 -17.33 -6.35
C GLU A 175 -13.86 -17.50 -7.78
N ARG A 176 -13.47 -16.38 -8.41
CA ARG A 176 -12.81 -16.35 -9.72
C ARG A 176 -11.32 -16.09 -9.56
N SER A 177 -10.56 -16.39 -10.62
CA SER A 177 -9.10 -16.21 -10.58
C SER A 177 -8.71 -14.72 -10.47
N THR A 178 -7.51 -14.45 -9.99
CA THR A 178 -6.90 -13.10 -10.06
C THR A 178 -6.87 -12.57 -11.49
N GLY A 179 -6.74 -13.46 -12.47
CA GLY A 179 -6.80 -13.18 -13.89
C GLY A 179 -8.13 -12.55 -14.32
N ASP A 180 -9.24 -13.19 -13.93
CA ASP A 180 -10.60 -12.77 -14.27
C ASP A 180 -10.93 -11.42 -13.61
N VAL A 181 -10.66 -11.30 -12.31
CA VAL A 181 -10.89 -10.05 -11.55
C VAL A 181 -10.11 -8.89 -12.15
N ALA A 182 -8.82 -9.10 -12.43
CA ALA A 182 -8.00 -8.08 -13.11
C ALA A 182 -8.49 -7.78 -14.54
N GLY A 183 -9.03 -8.78 -15.25
CA GLY A 183 -9.58 -8.61 -16.59
C GLY A 183 -10.76 -7.64 -16.61
N VAL A 184 -11.67 -7.74 -15.64
CA VAL A 184 -12.79 -6.81 -15.48
C VAL A 184 -12.30 -5.38 -15.21
N LEU A 185 -11.38 -5.21 -14.26
CA LEU A 185 -10.85 -3.89 -13.89
C LEU A 185 -10.08 -3.24 -15.05
N THR A 186 -9.21 -4.00 -15.72
CA THR A 186 -8.40 -3.48 -16.83
C THR A 186 -9.24 -3.15 -18.07
N SER A 187 -10.32 -3.88 -18.32
CA SER A 187 -11.31 -3.54 -19.36
C SER A 187 -12.04 -2.23 -19.08
N ASN A 188 -12.02 -1.76 -17.83
CA ASN A 188 -12.63 -0.51 -17.37
C ASN A 188 -11.59 0.58 -17.05
N GLY A 189 -10.43 0.53 -17.71
CA GLY A 189 -9.43 1.61 -17.68
C GLY A 189 -8.43 1.55 -16.52
N TRP A 190 -8.48 0.51 -15.68
CA TRP A 190 -7.39 0.23 -14.74
C TRP A 190 -6.20 -0.39 -15.48
N THR A 191 -5.04 -0.43 -14.84
CA THR A 191 -3.83 -1.06 -15.37
C THR A 191 -3.28 -2.11 -14.42
N ASP A 192 -2.81 -3.23 -14.98
CA ASP A 192 -2.08 -4.28 -14.27
C ASP A 192 -0.55 -4.07 -14.30
N ASN A 193 -0.07 -3.08 -15.06
CA ASN A 193 1.30 -2.61 -14.97
C ASN A 193 1.42 -1.64 -13.79
N VAL A 194 1.68 -2.19 -12.61
CA VAL A 194 1.68 -1.47 -11.33
C VAL A 194 3.09 -1.47 -10.73
N VAL A 195 3.66 -0.28 -10.54
CA VAL A 195 4.87 -0.10 -9.71
C VAL A 195 4.45 0.02 -8.25
N GLN A 196 4.93 -0.90 -7.40
CA GLN A 196 4.47 -1.04 -6.03
C GLN A 196 5.46 -1.83 -5.16
N TYR A 197 5.26 -1.76 -3.85
CA TYR A 197 5.91 -2.62 -2.88
C TYR A 197 5.42 -4.06 -2.99
N ASN A 198 6.34 -5.02 -2.88
CA ASN A 198 5.96 -6.42 -2.71
C ASN A 198 5.38 -6.63 -1.31
N ARG A 199 4.31 -7.38 -1.26
CA ARG A 199 3.49 -7.69 -0.10
C ARG A 199 3.14 -9.16 -0.11
N HIS A 200 2.82 -9.66 1.07
CA HIS A 200 2.56 -11.07 1.28
C HIS A 200 1.21 -11.27 1.96
N ALA A 201 0.65 -12.46 1.79
CA ALA A 201 -0.47 -12.94 2.60
C ALA A 201 -0.09 -14.32 3.14
N TYR A 202 -0.67 -14.71 4.27
CA TYR A 202 -0.47 -16.05 4.81
C TYR A 202 -1.39 -17.04 4.07
N ASN A 203 -0.79 -18.08 3.49
CA ASN A 203 -1.49 -19.19 2.87
C ASN A 203 -1.53 -20.36 3.87
N SER A 204 -2.71 -20.64 4.40
CA SER A 204 -2.96 -21.70 5.39
C SER A 204 -2.69 -23.10 4.84
N ALA A 205 -3.01 -23.35 3.56
CA ALA A 205 -2.80 -24.64 2.91
C ALA A 205 -1.31 -25.02 2.82
N THR A 206 -0.44 -24.04 2.54
CA THR A 206 1.02 -24.25 2.45
C THR A 206 1.75 -23.91 3.74
N ASN A 207 1.08 -23.25 4.69
CA ASN A 207 1.67 -22.65 5.89
C ASN A 207 2.84 -21.71 5.56
N GLN A 208 2.72 -20.90 4.52
CA GLN A 208 3.75 -19.96 4.06
C GLN A 208 3.19 -18.56 3.87
N PHE A 209 4.07 -17.56 3.95
CA PHE A 209 3.78 -16.22 3.44
C PHE A 209 4.08 -16.20 1.94
N GLU A 210 3.07 -15.90 1.13
CA GLU A 210 3.17 -15.90 -0.32
C GLU A 210 3.02 -14.48 -0.85
N GLN A 211 3.88 -14.13 -1.81
CA GLN A 211 3.82 -12.81 -2.45
C GLN A 211 2.54 -12.72 -3.28
N GLN A 212 1.98 -11.51 -3.39
CA GLN A 212 0.80 -11.24 -4.22
C GLN A 212 0.95 -11.78 -5.66
N ASP A 213 -0.11 -12.40 -6.18
CA ASP A 213 -0.15 -12.98 -7.53
C ASP A 213 -0.38 -11.91 -8.59
N LYS A 214 -1.22 -10.93 -8.28
CA LYS A 214 -1.59 -9.88 -9.22
C LYS A 214 -1.92 -8.57 -8.52
N SER A 215 -1.81 -7.47 -9.25
CA SER A 215 -2.28 -6.17 -8.77
C SER A 215 -2.79 -5.33 -9.91
N VAL A 216 -3.76 -4.50 -9.62
CA VAL A 216 -4.38 -3.58 -10.58
C VAL A 216 -4.62 -2.25 -9.92
N ALA A 217 -4.44 -1.17 -10.67
CA ALA A 217 -4.62 0.16 -10.13
C ALA A 217 -5.13 1.14 -11.18
N THR A 218 -5.65 2.28 -10.73
CA THR A 218 -6.09 3.39 -11.61
C THR A 218 -4.91 4.12 -12.28
N GLY A 219 -3.67 3.78 -11.95
CA GLY A 219 -2.47 4.29 -12.62
C GLY A 219 -1.21 3.49 -12.28
N THR A 220 -0.22 3.47 -13.19
CA THR A 220 1.01 2.66 -13.04
C THR A 220 1.90 3.11 -11.89
N PHE A 221 2.02 4.42 -11.69
CA PHE A 221 2.87 5.01 -10.67
C PHE A 221 1.95 5.77 -9.71
N GLY A 222 1.65 5.21 -8.54
CA GLY A 222 0.72 5.81 -7.57
C GLY A 222 1.23 7.11 -6.93
N PHE A 223 2.16 7.84 -7.56
CA PHE A 223 2.94 8.93 -6.99
C PHE A 223 2.11 10.15 -6.57
N LEU A 224 0.90 10.31 -7.10
CA LEU A 224 -0.10 11.28 -6.65
C LEU A 224 -1.26 10.64 -5.86
N GLY A 225 -1.08 9.38 -5.46
CA GLY A 225 -2.15 8.53 -5.01
C GLY A 225 -2.90 7.87 -6.15
N ARG A 226 -3.54 6.74 -5.84
CA ARG A 226 -4.34 5.95 -6.77
C ARG A 226 -5.21 4.97 -5.99
N LYS A 227 -6.33 4.57 -6.59
CA LYS A 227 -7.04 3.35 -6.18
C LYS A 227 -6.26 2.13 -6.65
N HIS A 228 -6.08 1.17 -5.76
CA HIS A 228 -5.19 0.05 -5.95
C HIS A 228 -5.79 -1.21 -5.32
N LEU A 229 -5.68 -2.34 -6.00
CA LEU A 229 -6.04 -3.66 -5.51
C LEU A 229 -4.84 -4.60 -5.68
N LYS A 230 -4.32 -5.11 -4.57
CA LYS A 230 -3.38 -6.24 -4.56
C LYS A 230 -4.17 -7.52 -4.31
N MET A 231 -3.85 -8.61 -5.00
CA MET A 231 -4.60 -9.85 -4.96
C MET A 231 -3.69 -11.06 -4.74
N TRP A 232 -4.22 -12.01 -4.00
CA TRP A 232 -3.67 -13.34 -3.76
C TRP A 232 -4.75 -14.36 -4.11
N GLU A 233 -4.34 -15.48 -4.69
CA GLU A 233 -5.22 -16.58 -5.06
C GLU A 233 -4.81 -17.85 -4.33
N PHE A 234 -5.62 -18.24 -3.33
CA PHE A 234 -5.40 -19.44 -2.52
C PHE A 234 -6.60 -20.36 -2.67
N GLU A 235 -6.37 -21.66 -2.85
CA GLU A 235 -7.42 -22.70 -2.86
C GLU A 235 -8.66 -22.40 -3.75
N GLY A 236 -8.47 -21.65 -4.85
CA GLY A 236 -9.53 -21.27 -5.78
C GLY A 236 -10.32 -20.01 -5.39
N TYR A 237 -9.90 -19.30 -4.34
CA TYR A 237 -10.43 -18.01 -3.92
C TYR A 237 -9.40 -16.92 -4.10
N VAL A 238 -9.87 -15.75 -4.49
CA VAL A 238 -9.09 -14.52 -4.43
C VAL A 238 -9.44 -13.77 -3.16
N SER A 239 -8.41 -13.31 -2.45
CA SER A 239 -8.50 -12.22 -1.47
C SER A 239 -7.69 -11.03 -1.97
N GLY A 240 -8.19 -9.83 -1.73
CA GLY A 240 -7.49 -8.62 -2.10
C GLY A 240 -7.55 -7.53 -1.05
N SER A 241 -6.52 -6.70 -1.08
CA SER A 241 -6.34 -5.48 -0.28
C SER A 241 -6.53 -4.30 -1.22
N ALA A 242 -7.73 -3.72 -1.17
CA ALA A 242 -8.13 -2.54 -1.92
C ALA A 242 -7.92 -1.28 -1.08
N HIS A 243 -7.15 -0.32 -1.59
CA HIS A 243 -6.87 0.93 -0.89
C HIS A 243 -6.60 2.10 -1.84
N VAL A 244 -6.83 3.31 -1.34
CA VAL A 244 -6.40 4.56 -1.94
C VAL A 244 -5.05 4.93 -1.35
N ASP A 245 -4.00 4.90 -2.15
CA ASP A 245 -2.68 5.36 -1.75
C ASP A 245 -2.61 6.91 -1.77
N ASN A 246 -1.77 7.52 -0.92
CA ASN A 246 -1.29 8.90 -1.10
C ASN A 246 0.00 8.96 -1.95
N SER A 247 0.52 10.18 -2.13
CA SER A 247 1.80 10.42 -2.79
C SER A 247 2.99 9.85 -2.00
N VAL A 248 4.07 9.46 -2.69
CA VAL A 248 5.27 8.87 -2.05
C VAL A 248 5.78 9.68 -0.85
N PRO A 249 6.10 9.02 0.28
CA PRO A 249 6.00 7.57 0.52
C PRO A 249 4.53 7.07 0.60
N HIS A 250 4.18 6.05 -0.20
CA HIS A 250 2.79 5.62 -0.37
C HIS A 250 2.24 5.00 0.89
N GLU A 251 1.04 5.44 1.25
CA GLU A 251 0.27 4.92 2.36
C GLU A 251 -1.21 4.90 2.00
N ALA A 252 -1.91 3.87 2.48
CA ALA A 252 -3.35 3.84 2.37
C ALA A 252 -3.94 5.02 3.15
N THR A 253 -4.91 5.68 2.54
CA THR A 253 -5.68 6.81 3.07
C THR A 253 -7.15 6.47 3.22
N SER A 254 -7.65 5.52 2.45
CA SER A 254 -8.99 4.96 2.54
C SER A 254 -9.01 3.54 1.99
N PHE A 255 -9.71 2.63 2.66
CA PHE A 255 -10.06 1.30 2.19
C PHE A 255 -11.44 1.32 1.54
N GLU A 256 -12.41 1.99 2.18
CA GLU A 256 -13.79 2.07 1.70
C GLU A 256 -13.91 2.71 0.30
N ASP A 257 -13.21 3.82 0.04
CA ASP A 257 -13.25 4.50 -1.27
C ASP A 257 -12.72 3.62 -2.41
N ALA A 258 -11.77 2.72 -2.11
CA ALA A 258 -11.22 1.80 -3.08
C ALA A 258 -12.15 0.61 -3.32
N GLU A 259 -12.77 0.07 -2.27
CA GLU A 259 -13.79 -0.98 -2.39
C GLU A 259 -14.99 -0.52 -3.18
N GLN A 260 -15.60 0.62 -2.82
CA GLN A 260 -16.76 1.17 -3.53
C GLN A 260 -16.46 1.41 -5.02
N ALA A 261 -15.22 1.80 -5.34
CA ALA A 261 -14.81 1.99 -6.72
C ALA A 261 -14.66 0.68 -7.49
N ILE A 262 -14.19 -0.38 -6.83
CA ILE A 262 -14.10 -1.72 -7.42
C ILE A 262 -15.51 -2.28 -7.59
N GLU A 263 -16.34 -2.22 -6.55
CA GLU A 263 -17.76 -2.60 -6.59
C GLU A 263 -18.47 -1.96 -7.79
N GLY A 264 -18.37 -0.64 -7.95
CA GLY A 264 -18.98 0.06 -9.07
C GLY A 264 -18.51 -0.42 -10.45
N VAL A 265 -17.22 -0.78 -10.59
CA VAL A 265 -16.71 -1.37 -11.86
C VAL A 265 -17.32 -2.74 -12.13
N PHE A 266 -17.52 -3.56 -11.09
CA PHE A 266 -18.10 -4.90 -11.23
C PHE A 266 -19.61 -4.84 -11.47
N ASP A 267 -20.32 -3.91 -10.84
CA ASP A 267 -21.76 -3.67 -11.07
C ASP A 267 -22.06 -3.18 -12.49
N ASP A 268 -21.15 -2.37 -13.07
CA ASP A 268 -21.27 -1.89 -14.44
C ASP A 268 -20.80 -2.94 -15.49
N ALA A 269 -20.07 -3.98 -15.06
CA ALA A 269 -19.56 -5.01 -15.94
C ALA A 269 -20.62 -6.09 -16.23
N SER A 270 -20.81 -6.42 -17.50
CA SER A 270 -21.76 -7.46 -17.91
C SER A 270 -21.41 -8.82 -17.32
N GLY A 271 -22.36 -9.44 -16.61
CA GLY A 271 -22.20 -10.77 -16.01
C GLY A 271 -21.50 -10.76 -14.67
N TRP A 272 -21.29 -9.58 -14.06
CA TRP A 272 -20.65 -9.42 -12.78
C TRP A 272 -21.49 -8.60 -11.81
N TYR A 273 -21.24 -8.80 -10.51
CA TYR A 273 -21.88 -8.06 -9.43
C TYR A 273 -20.90 -7.91 -8.25
N GLY A 274 -20.84 -6.70 -7.68
CA GLY A 274 -20.13 -6.42 -6.43
C GLY A 274 -21.11 -6.44 -5.25
N SER A 275 -20.98 -7.41 -4.36
CA SER A 275 -21.76 -7.45 -3.12
C SER A 275 -20.97 -6.78 -2.00
N LYS A 276 -21.29 -5.51 -1.71
CA LYS A 276 -20.72 -4.76 -0.60
C LYS A 276 -20.90 -5.48 0.74
N ASP A 277 -19.88 -5.38 1.59
CA ASP A 277 -19.84 -5.85 2.98
C ASP A 277 -20.37 -7.29 3.16
N TYR A 278 -20.08 -8.15 2.18
CA TYR A 278 -20.67 -9.49 2.10
C TYR A 278 -20.18 -10.43 3.20
N TYR A 279 -18.92 -10.28 3.63
CA TYR A 279 -18.28 -11.21 4.54
C TYR A 279 -17.50 -10.49 5.65
N ASP A 280 -17.80 -10.81 6.91
CA ASP A 280 -17.02 -10.35 8.07
C ASP A 280 -15.70 -11.11 8.13
N MET A 281 -14.61 -10.46 7.74
CA MET A 281 -13.25 -10.99 7.82
C MET A 281 -12.64 -10.81 9.21
N ASN A 282 -13.30 -10.05 10.09
CA ASN A 282 -12.88 -9.83 11.46
C ASN A 282 -11.42 -9.28 11.57
N ASN A 283 -10.97 -8.54 10.57
CA ASN A 283 -9.59 -8.10 10.39
C ASN A 283 -9.38 -6.61 10.71
N GLY A 284 -9.87 -6.21 11.88
CA GLY A 284 -9.57 -4.95 12.58
C GLY A 284 -10.18 -3.68 11.97
N TYR A 285 -10.07 -2.58 12.73
CA TYR A 285 -10.34 -1.24 12.23
C TYR A 285 -9.00 -0.57 11.91
N GLN A 286 -8.72 -0.39 10.61
CA GLN A 286 -7.62 0.45 10.14
C GLN A 286 -8.23 1.53 9.25
N LEU A 287 -8.00 2.80 9.59
CA LEU A 287 -8.63 3.94 8.90
C LEU A 287 -10.16 3.82 8.90
N ASP A 288 -10.77 3.73 7.73
CA ASP A 288 -12.20 3.58 7.47
C ASP A 288 -12.63 2.13 7.14
N HIS A 289 -11.72 1.16 7.27
CA HIS A 289 -12.06 -0.27 7.13
C HIS A 289 -12.97 -0.74 8.27
N ASP A 290 -14.01 -1.50 7.94
CA ASP A 290 -15.08 -1.87 8.87
C ASP A 290 -15.12 -3.37 9.26
N ASN A 291 -14.07 -4.12 8.90
CA ASN A 291 -13.91 -5.58 9.01
C ASN A 291 -14.61 -6.42 7.92
N TYR A 292 -15.41 -5.81 7.06
CA TYR A 292 -16.10 -6.55 6.02
C TYR A 292 -15.33 -6.55 4.70
N ALA A 293 -15.62 -7.55 3.87
CA ALA A 293 -15.11 -7.62 2.52
C ALA A 293 -16.24 -7.61 1.51
N THR A 294 -16.02 -6.85 0.43
CA THR A 294 -16.83 -6.89 -0.77
C THR A 294 -16.60 -8.19 -1.53
N LYS A 295 -17.68 -8.92 -1.89
CA LYS A 295 -17.59 -10.13 -2.71
C LYS A 295 -17.87 -9.81 -4.18
N LEU A 296 -16.94 -10.20 -5.06
CA LEU A 296 -17.09 -10.08 -6.51
C LEU A 296 -17.62 -11.40 -7.06
N VAL A 297 -18.76 -11.35 -7.76
CA VAL A 297 -19.49 -12.54 -8.24
C VAL A 297 -19.71 -12.44 -9.75
N GLU A 298 -19.46 -13.54 -10.47
CA GLU A 298 -19.83 -13.68 -11.89
C GLU A 298 -21.06 -14.60 -12.00
N TYR A 299 -22.06 -14.24 -12.82
CA TYR A 299 -23.34 -14.96 -12.97
C TYR A 299 -23.76 -15.28 -14.40
#